data_AF-A0A952RGM2-F1
#
_entry.id   AF-A0A952RGM2-F1
#
_cell.length_a   1.000
_cell.length_b   1.000
_cell.length_c   1.000
_cell.angle_alpha   90.00
_cell.angle_beta   90.00
_cell.angle_gamma   90.00
#
_symmetry.space_group_name_H-M   'P 1'
#
loop_
_entity.id
_entity.type
_entity.pdbx_description
1 polymer ?
#
loop_
_entity_poly.entity_id
_entity_poly.type
_entity_poly.pdbx_seq_one_letter_code
_entity_poly.pdbx_strand_id
1 'polypeptide(L)'
;MTLVQSLPPNLDGPLDTVVVLPEGFSGAEVARVCRETAVQFMNESARWGKPELAMWLAGPYAIATRHVKKEEGPNLLGGTPLIKEIDIRVVDRVIRAARTEVHQALAQVCADQSSAFVLRALIAGTVTRCEDGLREPAWAPVRGASMRLADRVLSLFAVDYLVRPGDYETDLSICASCSSITFDAYARRRDYCSLHAPQPARKGLTVPYPGLPQLEA
;
A
#
# COMPACT_ATOMS: atom_id res chain seq x y z
N MET A 1 46.84 -25.02 19.46
CA MET A 1 47.09 -24.30 18.21
C MET A 1 46.06 -24.77 17.20
N THR A 2 44.94 -24.05 17.11
CA THR A 2 43.76 -24.45 16.35
C THR A 2 43.66 -23.51 15.15
N LEU A 3 43.79 -24.05 13.95
CA LEU A 3 43.74 -23.29 12.69
C LEU A 3 42.31 -22.77 12.48
N VAL A 4 42.18 -21.44 12.53
CA VAL A 4 41.00 -20.71 12.08
C VAL A 4 40.97 -20.78 10.56
N GLN A 5 40.11 -21.63 10.00
CA GLN A 5 39.77 -21.58 8.58
C GLN A 5 38.88 -20.36 8.35
N SER A 6 39.50 -19.31 7.81
CA SER A 6 38.82 -18.17 7.21
C SER A 6 37.93 -18.63 6.05
N LEU A 7 36.62 -18.38 6.16
CA LEU A 7 35.72 -18.45 5.01
C LEU A 7 36.14 -17.41 3.95
N PRO A 8 36.03 -17.72 2.64
CA PRO A 8 36.26 -16.73 1.61
C PRO A 8 35.11 -15.69 1.57
N PRO A 9 35.39 -14.40 1.38
CA PRO A 9 34.37 -13.45 0.97
C PRO A 9 34.14 -13.66 -0.53
N ASN A 10 33.08 -14.38 -0.89
CA ASN A 10 32.60 -14.35 -2.26
C ASN A 10 31.07 -14.32 -2.25
N LEU A 11 30.54 -13.09 -2.12
CA LEU A 11 29.12 -12.76 -2.22
C LEU A 11 28.85 -11.93 -3.49
N ASP A 12 29.68 -12.08 -4.53
CA ASP A 12 29.46 -11.49 -5.87
C ASP A 12 28.84 -12.53 -6.82
N GLY A 13 27.81 -13.25 -6.35
CA GLY A 13 26.85 -13.87 -7.26
C GLY A 13 25.90 -12.79 -7.77
N PRO A 14 25.43 -12.82 -9.02
CA PRO A 14 24.37 -11.93 -9.45
C PRO A 14 23.18 -12.21 -8.53
N LEU A 15 22.86 -11.28 -7.64
CA LEU A 15 21.68 -11.37 -6.79
C LEU A 15 20.50 -11.54 -7.74
N ASP A 16 19.89 -12.74 -7.74
CA ASP A 16 18.87 -13.21 -8.70
C ASP A 16 17.91 -12.09 -9.12
N THR A 17 18.31 -11.36 -10.16
CA THR A 17 17.52 -10.27 -10.72
C THR A 17 16.68 -10.92 -11.78
N VAL A 18 15.43 -11.19 -11.43
CA VAL A 18 14.51 -11.94 -12.30
C VAL A 18 13.97 -11.04 -13.41
N VAL A 19 13.91 -9.72 -13.20
CA VAL A 19 13.29 -8.77 -14.13
C VAL A 19 13.99 -7.40 -14.11
N VAL A 20 14.15 -6.78 -15.28
CA VAL A 20 14.63 -5.39 -15.45
C VAL A 20 13.44 -4.50 -15.83
N LEU A 21 13.24 -3.37 -15.14
CA LEU A 21 12.20 -2.40 -15.46
C LEU A 21 12.51 -1.65 -16.76
N PRO A 22 11.51 -1.17 -17.50
CA PRO A 22 11.73 -0.35 -18.68
C PRO A 22 12.54 0.92 -18.36
N GLU A 23 13.32 1.39 -19.33
CA GLU A 23 14.08 2.64 -19.22
C GLU A 23 13.16 3.80 -18.80
N GLY A 24 13.62 4.61 -17.84
CA GLY A 24 12.88 5.74 -17.27
C GLY A 24 11.95 5.41 -16.10
N PHE A 25 11.81 4.14 -15.70
CA PHE A 25 11.10 3.76 -14.47
C PHE A 25 12.10 3.46 -13.35
N SER A 26 12.00 4.21 -12.25
CA SER A 26 12.76 3.96 -11.02
C SER A 26 11.95 3.12 -10.03
N GLY A 27 12.63 2.44 -9.11
CA GLY A 27 11.96 1.74 -8.01
C GLY A 27 11.08 2.67 -7.15
N ALA A 28 11.49 3.93 -6.98
CA ALA A 28 10.72 4.95 -6.26
C ALA A 28 9.39 5.30 -6.95
N GLU A 29 9.39 5.36 -8.29
CA GLU A 29 8.17 5.62 -9.06
C GLU A 29 7.21 4.43 -8.98
N VAL A 30 7.72 3.19 -9.08
CA VAL A 30 6.91 1.98 -8.88
C VAL A 30 6.28 1.97 -7.48
N ALA A 31 7.07 2.26 -6.44
CA ALA A 31 6.58 2.37 -5.07
C ALA A 31 5.48 3.44 -4.94
N ARG A 32 5.64 4.60 -5.59
CA ARG A 32 4.66 5.70 -5.55
C ARG A 32 3.33 5.27 -6.16
N VAL A 33 3.37 4.67 -7.35
CA VAL A 33 2.17 4.16 -8.03
C VAL A 33 1.51 3.05 -7.19
N CYS A 34 2.30 2.18 -6.56
CA CYS A 34 1.79 1.15 -5.66
C CYS A 34 1.06 1.75 -4.45
N ARG A 35 1.67 2.73 -3.77
CA ARG A 35 1.05 3.44 -2.64
C ARG A 35 -0.27 4.08 -3.05
N GLU A 36 -0.26 4.88 -4.11
CA GLU A 36 -1.46 5.59 -4.59
C GLU A 36 -2.59 4.61 -4.92
N THR A 37 -2.27 3.54 -5.64
CA THR A 37 -3.23 2.51 -6.05
C THR A 37 -3.81 1.76 -4.85
N ALA A 38 -2.99 1.42 -3.85
CA ALA A 38 -3.42 0.73 -2.64
C ALA A 38 -4.24 1.63 -1.72
N VAL A 39 -3.84 2.89 -1.55
CA VAL A 39 -4.57 3.90 -0.78
C VAL A 39 -5.93 4.19 -1.43
N GLN A 40 -5.99 4.29 -2.76
CA GLN A 40 -7.25 4.43 -3.49
C GLN A 40 -8.20 3.27 -3.17
N PHE A 41 -7.71 2.03 -3.25
CA PHE A 41 -8.51 0.87 -2.86
C PHE A 41 -9.02 0.99 -1.42
N MET A 42 -8.14 1.30 -0.46
CA MET A 42 -8.51 1.35 0.95
C MET A 42 -9.46 2.50 1.30
N ASN A 43 -9.41 3.62 0.59
CA ASN A 43 -10.26 4.77 0.88
C ASN A 43 -11.59 4.74 0.13
N GLU A 44 -11.65 4.10 -1.04
CA GLU A 44 -12.84 4.16 -1.90
C GLU A 44 -13.61 2.84 -2.00
N SER A 45 -12.98 1.68 -1.76
CA SER A 45 -13.64 0.40 -2.04
C SER A 45 -14.84 0.07 -1.15
N ALA A 46 -15.06 0.80 -0.04
CA ALA A 46 -16.25 0.62 0.80
C ALA A 46 -17.57 0.87 0.04
N ARG A 47 -17.54 1.69 -1.02
CA ARG A 47 -18.71 2.02 -1.86
C ARG A 47 -18.67 1.34 -3.24
N TRP A 48 -17.68 0.49 -3.50
CA TRP A 48 -17.52 -0.14 -4.81
C TRP A 48 -18.45 -1.34 -4.98
N GLY A 49 -18.95 -1.50 -6.20
CA GLY A 49 -19.54 -2.73 -6.69
C GLY A 49 -18.60 -3.46 -7.65
N LYS A 50 -19.17 -4.41 -8.39
CA LYS A 50 -18.49 -5.16 -9.46
C LYS A 50 -17.84 -4.26 -10.52
N PRO A 51 -18.49 -3.19 -11.06
CA PRO A 51 -17.89 -2.40 -12.12
C PRO A 51 -16.69 -1.59 -11.62
N GLU A 52 -16.74 -0.99 -10.43
CA GLU A 52 -15.64 -0.22 -9.86
C GLU A 52 -14.44 -1.11 -9.53
N LEU A 53 -14.68 -2.30 -8.97
CA LEU A 53 -13.61 -3.27 -8.75
C LEU A 53 -12.96 -3.71 -10.06
N ALA A 54 -13.76 -4.00 -11.09
CA ALA A 54 -13.25 -4.37 -12.40
C ALA A 54 -12.42 -3.24 -13.03
N MET A 55 -12.90 -2.00 -12.92
CA MET A 55 -12.19 -0.81 -13.39
C MET A 55 -10.87 -0.61 -12.65
N TRP A 56 -10.85 -0.79 -11.33
CA TRP A 56 -9.61 -0.70 -10.55
C TRP A 56 -8.61 -1.78 -10.93
N LEU A 57 -9.07 -3.03 -11.09
CA LEU A 57 -8.24 -4.17 -11.50
C LEU A 57 -7.66 -4.01 -12.92
N ALA A 58 -8.44 -3.46 -13.84
CA ALA A 58 -8.04 -3.26 -15.23
C ALA A 58 -7.27 -1.95 -15.47
N GLY A 59 -7.38 -0.97 -14.57
CA GLY A 59 -6.74 0.34 -14.66
C GLY A 59 -5.58 0.48 -13.67
N PRO A 60 -5.74 1.20 -12.55
CA PRO A 60 -4.67 1.49 -11.58
C PRO A 60 -3.84 0.25 -11.17
N TYR A 61 -4.49 -0.85 -10.82
CA TYR A 61 -3.80 -2.08 -10.42
C TYR A 61 -3.00 -2.71 -11.57
N ALA A 62 -3.57 -2.73 -12.78
CA ALA A 62 -2.87 -3.25 -13.96
C ALA A 62 -1.64 -2.40 -14.30
N ILE A 63 -1.71 -1.07 -14.12
CA ILE A 63 -0.57 -0.17 -14.30
C ILE A 63 0.52 -0.46 -13.27
N ALA A 64 0.17 -0.60 -11.99
CA ALA A 64 1.13 -0.90 -10.92
C ALA A 64 1.84 -2.25 -11.10
N THR A 65 1.16 -3.23 -11.70
CA THR A 65 1.65 -4.62 -11.83
C THR A 65 2.12 -5.01 -13.24
N ARG A 66 2.18 -4.07 -14.18
CA ARG A 66 2.50 -4.37 -15.59
C ARG A 66 3.93 -4.90 -15.82
N HIS A 67 4.83 -4.60 -14.89
CA HIS A 67 6.26 -4.82 -15.05
C HIS A 67 6.69 -6.26 -14.76
N VAL A 68 5.91 -6.99 -13.95
CA VAL A 68 6.23 -8.37 -13.60
C VAL A 68 5.01 -9.26 -13.77
N LYS A 69 5.13 -10.23 -14.67
CA LYS A 69 4.18 -11.34 -14.79
C LYS A 69 4.73 -12.53 -14.03
N LYS A 70 3.89 -13.18 -13.23
CA LYS A 70 4.23 -14.52 -12.74
C LYS A 70 4.20 -15.45 -13.93
N GLU A 71 5.27 -16.23 -14.14
CA GLU A 71 5.17 -17.39 -15.01
C GLU A 71 4.19 -18.36 -14.35
N GLU A 72 2.95 -18.38 -14.85
CA GLU A 72 1.99 -19.41 -14.49
C GLU A 72 2.44 -20.67 -15.22
N GLY A 73 2.92 -21.67 -14.46
CA GLY A 73 3.13 -23.01 -14.99
C GLY A 73 1.86 -23.50 -15.70
N PRO A 74 1.97 -24.45 -16.66
CA PRO A 74 0.83 -24.88 -17.46
C PRO A 74 -0.33 -25.22 -16.54
N ASN A 75 -1.40 -24.44 -16.68
CA ASN A 75 -2.60 -24.52 -15.85
C ASN A 75 -3.34 -25.83 -16.23
N LEU A 76 -2.87 -26.96 -15.71
CA LEU A 76 -3.35 -28.28 -16.14
C LEU A 76 -4.81 -28.58 -15.74
N LEU A 77 -5.45 -27.75 -14.89
CA LEU A 77 -6.77 -28.05 -14.30
C LEU A 77 -7.72 -26.84 -14.09
N GLY A 78 -7.40 -25.64 -14.58
CA GLY A 78 -8.13 -24.43 -14.23
C GLY A 78 -8.96 -23.85 -15.37
N GLY A 79 -10.14 -24.39 -15.66
CA GLY A 79 -11.10 -23.73 -16.55
C GLY A 79 -11.47 -22.35 -15.98
N THR A 80 -11.18 -21.28 -16.71
CA THR A 80 -11.65 -19.93 -16.37
C THR A 80 -13.16 -19.98 -16.21
N PRO A 81 -13.71 -19.76 -15.00
CA PRO A 81 -15.16 -19.70 -14.85
C PRO A 81 -15.67 -18.59 -15.75
N LEU A 82 -16.68 -18.91 -16.56
CA LEU A 82 -17.38 -17.93 -17.39
C LEU A 82 -17.82 -16.79 -16.47
N ILE A 83 -17.26 -15.59 -16.70
CA ILE A 83 -17.46 -14.34 -15.94
C ILE A 83 -18.95 -13.93 -15.77
N LYS A 84 -19.86 -14.64 -16.44
CA LYS A 84 -21.25 -14.27 -16.64
C LYS A 84 -22.15 -14.36 -15.39
N GLU A 85 -21.74 -14.98 -14.29
CA GLU A 85 -22.63 -15.11 -13.11
C GLU A 85 -21.95 -14.88 -11.76
N ILE A 86 -20.98 -13.96 -11.67
CA ILE A 86 -20.50 -13.54 -10.34
C ILE A 86 -21.55 -12.62 -9.71
N ASP A 87 -22.21 -13.11 -8.65
CA ASP A 87 -23.17 -12.40 -7.79
C ASP A 87 -22.52 -11.16 -7.14
N ILE A 88 -23.23 -10.02 -7.19
CA ILE A 88 -22.83 -8.74 -6.59
C ILE A 88 -22.56 -8.90 -5.09
N ARG A 89 -23.32 -9.75 -4.38
CA ARG A 89 -23.12 -10.02 -2.95
C ARG A 89 -21.80 -10.71 -2.66
N VAL A 90 -21.32 -11.54 -3.59
CA VAL A 90 -20.00 -12.19 -3.47
C VAL A 90 -18.90 -11.14 -3.64
N VAL A 91 -19.04 -10.22 -4.60
CA VAL A 91 -18.09 -9.12 -4.79
C VAL A 91 -17.98 -8.24 -3.56
N ASP A 92 -19.11 -7.78 -3.00
CA ASP A 92 -19.14 -6.97 -1.78
C ASP A 92 -18.47 -7.70 -0.60
N ARG A 93 -18.74 -9.00 -0.43
CA ARG A 93 -18.08 -9.82 0.59
C ARG A 93 -16.57 -9.91 0.38
N VAL A 94 -16.11 -10.11 -0.86
CA VAL A 94 -14.68 -10.19 -1.20
C VAL A 94 -13.99 -8.85 -0.93
N ILE A 95 -14.60 -7.73 -1.32
CA ILE A 95 -14.06 -6.40 -1.05
C ILE A 95 -13.98 -6.15 0.45
N ARG A 96 -15.05 -6.39 1.22
CA ARG A 96 -15.04 -6.20 2.67
C ARG A 96 -14.00 -7.07 3.37
N ALA A 97 -13.93 -8.35 3.00
CA ALA A 97 -12.92 -9.26 3.55
C ALA A 97 -11.50 -8.77 3.26
N ALA A 98 -11.22 -8.36 2.01
CA ALA A 98 -9.93 -7.82 1.63
C ALA A 98 -9.57 -6.54 2.40
N ARG A 99 -10.52 -5.60 2.52
CA ARG A 99 -10.34 -4.38 3.30
C ARG A 99 -10.02 -4.67 4.76
N THR A 100 -10.77 -5.58 5.39
CA THR A 100 -10.55 -5.97 6.80
C THR A 100 -9.16 -6.56 6.99
N GLU A 101 -8.73 -7.47 6.11
CA GLU A 101 -7.42 -8.12 6.18
C GLU A 101 -6.27 -7.12 5.98
N VAL A 102 -6.39 -6.22 4.99
CA VAL A 102 -5.40 -5.17 4.73
C VAL A 102 -5.34 -4.18 5.90
N HIS A 103 -6.50 -3.76 6.42
CA HIS A 103 -6.57 -2.87 7.58
C HIS A 103 -5.92 -3.51 8.81
N GLN A 104 -6.19 -4.79 9.10
CA GLN A 104 -5.55 -5.50 10.21
C GLN A 104 -4.03 -5.56 10.06
N ALA A 105 -3.53 -5.85 8.85
CA ALA A 105 -2.10 -5.88 8.59
C ALA A 105 -1.45 -4.50 8.81
N LEU A 106 -2.07 -3.42 8.35
CA LEU A 106 -1.53 -2.06 8.52
C LEU A 106 -1.70 -1.52 9.94
N ALA A 107 -2.76 -1.95 10.65
CA ALA A 107 -2.93 -1.62 12.06
C ALA A 107 -1.85 -2.28 12.93
N GLN A 108 -1.39 -3.49 12.56
CA GLN A 108 -0.23 -4.12 13.21
C GLN A 108 1.02 -3.24 13.01
N VAL A 109 1.34 -2.86 11.77
CA VAL A 109 2.46 -1.94 11.49
C VAL A 109 2.40 -0.67 12.35
N CYS A 110 1.22 -0.08 12.54
CA CYS A 110 1.06 1.10 13.39
C CYS A 110 1.30 0.82 14.88
N ALA A 111 0.92 -0.37 15.37
CA ALA A 111 0.96 -0.74 16.78
C ALA A 111 2.33 -1.26 17.24
N ASP A 112 2.97 -2.13 16.46
CA ASP A 112 4.18 -2.85 16.84
C ASP A 112 5.31 -2.78 15.80
N GLN A 113 5.13 -1.97 14.74
CA GLN A 113 6.06 -1.87 13.62
C GLN A 113 6.30 -3.20 12.88
N SER A 114 5.37 -4.16 13.02
CA SER A 114 5.48 -5.47 12.38
C SER A 114 5.37 -5.37 10.86
N SER A 115 6.43 -5.74 10.16
CA SER A 115 6.46 -5.92 8.71
C SER A 115 6.08 -7.33 8.27
N ALA A 116 5.33 -8.08 9.09
CA ALA A 116 4.95 -9.48 8.80
C ALA A 116 4.20 -9.64 7.48
N PHE A 117 3.45 -8.63 7.03
CA PHE A 117 2.80 -8.66 5.71
C PHE A 117 3.80 -8.60 4.56
N VAL A 118 4.93 -7.89 4.71
CA VAL A 118 6.01 -7.80 3.71
C VAL A 118 6.71 -9.15 3.60
N LEU A 119 7.06 -9.76 4.72
CA LEU A 119 7.66 -11.11 4.75
C LEU A 119 6.73 -12.13 4.09
N ARG A 120 5.43 -12.11 4.40
CA ARG A 120 4.44 -12.96 3.72
C ARG A 120 4.38 -12.70 2.22
N ALA A 121 4.44 -11.44 1.80
CA ALA A 121 4.39 -11.08 0.39
C ALA A 121 5.61 -11.60 -0.39
N LEU A 122 6.80 -11.53 0.21
CA LEU A 122 8.05 -12.09 -0.32
C LEU A 122 8.00 -13.61 -0.39
N ILE A 123 7.62 -14.28 0.70
CA ILE A 123 7.50 -15.76 0.76
C ILE A 123 6.47 -16.28 -0.26
N ALA A 124 5.35 -15.58 -0.41
CA ALA A 124 4.30 -15.96 -1.37
C ALA A 124 4.68 -15.66 -2.84
N GLY A 125 5.82 -15.00 -3.08
CA GLY A 125 6.25 -14.56 -4.41
C GLY A 125 5.25 -13.60 -5.05
N THR A 126 4.62 -12.76 -4.23
CA THR A 126 3.69 -11.71 -4.69
C THR A 126 4.38 -10.37 -4.89
N VAL A 127 5.62 -10.27 -4.43
CA VAL A 127 6.58 -9.20 -4.67
C VAL A 127 7.89 -9.85 -5.09
N THR A 128 8.54 -9.31 -6.11
CA THR A 128 9.85 -9.78 -6.57
C THR A 128 10.85 -8.65 -6.60
N ARG A 129 12.13 -9.00 -6.46
CA ARG A 129 13.24 -8.10 -6.73
C ARG A 129 13.37 -7.90 -8.23
N CYS A 130 13.65 -6.66 -8.63
CA CYS A 130 13.96 -6.27 -10.00
C CYS A 130 15.13 -5.27 -10.00
N GLU A 131 15.64 -4.96 -11.18
CA GLU A 131 16.53 -3.82 -11.41
C GLU A 131 15.75 -2.72 -12.11
N ASP A 132 16.03 -1.46 -11.79
CA ASP A 132 15.47 -0.32 -12.50
C ASP A 132 16.28 0.04 -13.75
N GLY A 133 15.88 1.09 -14.48
CA GLY A 133 16.58 1.53 -15.69
C GLY A 133 18.03 1.97 -15.48
N LEU A 134 18.45 2.21 -14.22
CA LEU A 134 19.81 2.55 -13.82
C LEU A 134 20.57 1.34 -13.24
N ARG A 135 19.97 0.14 -13.28
CA ARG A 135 20.46 -1.08 -12.62
C ARG A 135 20.51 -0.97 -11.10
N GLU A 136 19.74 -0.06 -10.52
CA GLU A 136 19.58 -0.01 -9.07
C GLU A 136 18.57 -1.07 -8.63
N PRO A 137 18.79 -1.71 -7.47
CA PRO A 137 17.87 -2.72 -6.96
C PRO A 137 16.51 -2.09 -6.62
N ALA A 138 15.45 -2.68 -7.15
CA ALA A 138 14.07 -2.25 -6.99
C ALA A 138 13.16 -3.43 -6.62
N TRP A 139 11.89 -3.12 -6.34
CA TRP A 139 10.85 -4.09 -6.02
C TRP A 139 9.62 -3.83 -6.87
N ALA A 140 8.98 -4.90 -7.32
CA ALA A 140 7.76 -4.81 -8.11
C ALA A 140 6.73 -5.86 -7.68
N PRO A 141 5.43 -5.51 -7.71
CA PRO A 141 4.36 -6.44 -7.39
C PRO A 141 4.16 -7.41 -8.56
N VAL A 142 3.93 -8.67 -8.24
CA VAL A 142 3.73 -9.74 -9.23
C VAL A 142 2.24 -9.86 -9.56
N ARG A 143 1.89 -9.89 -10.86
CA ARG A 143 0.53 -10.19 -11.30
C ARG A 143 0.33 -11.70 -11.46
N GLY A 144 -0.52 -12.30 -10.62
CA GLY A 144 -1.04 -13.67 -10.79
C GLY A 144 -2.56 -13.68 -11.00
N ALA A 145 -3.10 -14.65 -11.74
CA ALA A 145 -4.52 -14.80 -12.01
C ALA A 145 -5.31 -15.28 -10.79
N SER A 146 -4.76 -16.21 -10.01
CA SER A 146 -5.40 -16.84 -8.83
C SER A 146 -5.19 -16.08 -7.51
N MET A 147 -4.62 -14.88 -7.55
CA MET A 147 -4.25 -14.12 -6.36
C MET A 147 -5.49 -13.49 -5.68
N ARG A 148 -5.63 -13.69 -4.37
CA ARG A 148 -6.72 -13.13 -3.56
C ARG A 148 -6.65 -11.60 -3.60
N LEU A 149 -7.80 -10.94 -3.50
CA LEU A 149 -7.85 -9.47 -3.54
C LEU A 149 -7.06 -8.83 -2.39
N ALA A 150 -7.07 -9.42 -1.19
CA ALA A 150 -6.25 -8.95 -0.07
C ALA A 150 -4.76 -8.98 -0.40
N ASP A 151 -4.26 -10.12 -0.90
CA ASP A 151 -2.86 -10.29 -1.28
C ASP A 151 -2.46 -9.28 -2.35
N ARG A 152 -3.36 -8.97 -3.31
CA ARG A 152 -3.11 -7.98 -4.37
C ARG A 152 -2.88 -6.60 -3.81
N VAL A 153 -3.64 -6.20 -2.80
CA VAL A 153 -3.51 -4.88 -2.18
C VAL A 153 -2.30 -4.86 -1.24
N LEU A 154 -2.07 -5.94 -0.49
CA LEU A 154 -0.91 -6.08 0.40
C LEU A 154 0.41 -6.09 -0.36
N SER A 155 0.48 -6.69 -1.56
CA SER A 155 1.70 -6.66 -2.36
C SER A 155 2.07 -5.25 -2.82
N LEU A 156 1.07 -4.39 -3.10
CA LEU A 156 1.31 -2.98 -3.41
C LEU A 156 1.89 -2.23 -2.19
N PHE A 157 1.28 -2.40 -1.02
CA PHE A 157 1.83 -1.82 0.22
C PHE A 157 3.23 -2.38 0.53
N ALA A 158 3.48 -3.66 0.25
CA ALA A 158 4.77 -4.28 0.54
C ALA A 158 5.88 -3.72 -0.35
N VAL A 159 5.62 -3.50 -1.64
CA VAL A 159 6.55 -2.85 -2.56
C VAL A 159 6.87 -1.42 -2.09
N ASP A 160 5.84 -0.66 -1.72
CA ASP A 160 6.04 0.69 -1.22
C ASP A 160 6.81 0.72 0.12
N TYR A 161 6.49 -0.19 1.05
CA TYR A 161 7.20 -0.34 2.31
C TYR A 161 8.68 -0.68 2.11
N LEU A 162 9.01 -1.59 1.19
CA LEU A 162 10.39 -2.00 0.92
C LEU A 162 11.26 -0.85 0.40
N VAL A 163 10.66 0.15 -0.24
CA VAL A 163 11.37 1.34 -0.73
C VAL A 163 11.35 2.48 0.30
N ARG A 164 10.27 2.60 1.09
CA ARG A 164 10.05 3.70 2.04
C ARG A 164 9.53 3.22 3.39
N PRO A 165 10.31 2.46 4.17
CA PRO A 165 9.83 1.94 5.46
C PRO A 165 9.56 3.05 6.47
N GLY A 166 10.37 4.13 6.45
CA GLY A 166 10.24 5.26 7.36
C GLY A 166 8.87 5.96 7.32
N ASP A 167 8.23 6.04 6.15
CA ASP A 167 6.89 6.63 6.01
C ASP A 167 5.83 5.81 6.76
N TYR A 168 6.01 4.49 6.90
CA TYR A 168 5.08 3.64 7.65
C TYR A 168 5.27 3.79 9.17
N GLU A 169 6.51 4.03 9.58
CA GLU A 169 6.85 4.28 10.98
C GLU A 169 6.41 5.65 11.46
N THR A 170 6.45 6.66 10.59
CA THR A 170 6.29 8.07 10.99
C THR A 170 5.01 8.73 10.47
N ASP A 171 4.53 8.36 9.29
CA ASP A 171 3.45 9.08 8.59
C ASP A 171 2.17 8.26 8.43
N LEU A 172 2.26 6.93 8.36
CA LEU A 172 1.09 6.07 8.21
C LEU A 172 0.10 6.33 9.36
N SER A 173 -1.13 6.60 8.98
CA SER A 173 -2.24 6.86 9.89
C SER A 173 -3.50 6.17 9.37
N ILE A 174 -4.25 5.59 10.29
CA ILE A 174 -5.53 4.96 10.02
C ILE A 174 -6.57 5.72 10.84
N CYS A 175 -7.56 6.32 10.19
CA CYS A 175 -8.57 7.09 10.91
C CYS A 175 -9.43 6.18 11.79
N ALA A 176 -9.52 6.50 13.09
CA ALA A 176 -10.32 5.75 14.04
C ALA A 176 -11.84 5.76 13.74
N SER A 177 -12.33 6.73 12.95
CA SER A 177 -13.75 6.88 12.63
C SER A 177 -14.16 6.17 11.34
N CYS A 178 -13.39 6.30 10.25
CA CYS A 178 -13.78 5.77 8.94
C CYS A 178 -12.79 4.77 8.36
N SER A 179 -11.73 4.42 9.08
CA SER A 179 -10.66 3.51 8.63
C SER A 179 -9.97 3.95 7.34
N SER A 180 -10.05 5.24 6.97
CA SER A 180 -9.30 5.79 5.84
C SER A 180 -7.81 5.80 6.16
N ILE A 181 -6.99 5.47 5.18
CA ILE A 181 -5.55 5.39 5.28
C ILE A 181 -4.92 6.62 4.64
N THR A 182 -3.99 7.24 5.36
CA THR A 182 -3.21 8.40 4.90
C THR A 182 -1.77 8.31 5.37
N PHE A 183 -0.85 8.87 4.58
CA PHE A 183 0.54 9.09 4.98
C PHE A 183 0.68 10.59 5.29
N ASP A 184 0.46 10.94 6.56
CA ASP A 184 0.52 12.31 7.07
C ASP A 184 0.79 12.27 8.59
N ALA A 185 1.98 12.73 9.01
CA ALA A 185 2.36 12.86 10.41
C ALA A 185 1.35 13.64 11.27
N TYR A 186 0.62 14.62 10.72
CA TYR A 186 -0.40 15.35 11.46
C TYR A 186 -1.68 14.54 11.65
N ALA A 187 -2.08 13.74 10.66
CA ALA A 187 -3.20 12.81 10.80
C ALA A 187 -2.85 11.71 11.81
N ARG A 188 -1.61 11.19 11.77
CA ARG A 188 -1.10 10.20 12.73
C ARG A 188 -1.15 10.70 14.16
N ARG A 189 -0.70 11.93 14.43
CA ARG A 189 -0.75 12.52 15.78
C ARG A 189 -2.17 12.74 16.33
N ARG A 190 -3.18 12.77 15.45
CA ARG A 190 -4.57 13.03 15.83
C ARG A 190 -5.44 11.77 15.83
N ASP A 191 -5.00 10.66 15.24
CA ASP A 191 -5.79 9.46 14.96
C ASP A 191 -7.05 9.69 14.09
N TYR A 192 -7.15 10.86 13.46
CA TYR A 192 -8.27 11.26 12.59
C TYR A 192 -7.78 11.78 11.25
N CYS A 193 -8.49 11.42 10.18
CA CYS A 193 -8.29 12.03 8.87
C CYS A 193 -8.80 13.47 8.84
N SER A 194 -8.45 14.23 7.81
CA SER A 194 -8.83 15.64 7.65
C SER A 194 -10.33 15.92 7.72
N LEU A 195 -11.16 14.94 7.34
CA LEU A 195 -12.63 15.04 7.40
C LEU A 195 -13.20 14.82 8.81
N HIS A 196 -12.51 14.04 9.65
CA HIS A 196 -12.94 13.73 11.02
C HIS A 196 -12.11 14.44 12.08
N ALA A 197 -11.11 15.22 11.67
CA ALA A 197 -10.30 15.98 12.60
C ALA A 197 -11.21 16.96 13.37
N PRO A 198 -11.17 16.95 14.72
CA PRO A 198 -11.94 17.90 15.50
C PRO A 198 -11.52 19.32 15.09
N GLN A 199 -12.50 20.16 14.77
CA GLN A 199 -12.20 21.55 14.40
C GLN A 199 -11.43 22.18 15.56
N PRO A 200 -10.31 22.88 15.29
CA PRO A 200 -9.61 23.59 16.34
C PRO A 200 -10.64 24.54 16.96
N ALA A 201 -10.80 24.48 18.28
CA ALA A 201 -11.67 25.39 19.00
C ALA A 201 -11.33 26.80 18.51
N ARG A 202 -12.30 27.48 17.89
CA ARG A 202 -12.16 28.87 17.50
C ARG A 202 -11.88 29.62 18.80
N LYS A 203 -10.60 29.84 19.12
CA LYS A 203 -10.21 30.81 20.12
C LYS A 203 -10.78 32.10 19.59
N GLY A 204 -11.92 32.50 20.14
CA GLY A 204 -12.54 33.76 19.79
C GLY A 204 -11.45 34.81 19.93
N LEU A 205 -11.00 35.35 18.80
CA LEU A 205 -10.37 36.65 18.79
C LEU A 205 -11.47 37.62 19.21
N THR A 206 -11.74 37.67 20.51
CA THR A 206 -12.26 38.87 21.14
C THR A 206 -11.13 39.88 20.97
N VAL A 207 -11.10 40.53 19.81
CA VAL A 207 -10.36 41.77 19.64
C VAL A 207 -11.00 42.71 20.68
N PRO A 208 -10.28 43.15 21.72
CA PRO A 208 -10.83 44.11 22.66
C PRO A 208 -11.16 45.37 21.86
N TYR A 209 -12.44 45.71 21.80
CA TYR A 209 -12.90 46.93 21.16
C TYR A 209 -12.29 48.11 21.93
N PRO A 210 -11.44 48.96 21.33
CA PRO A 210 -10.91 50.13 22.02
C PRO A 210 -12.08 51.06 22.36
N GLY A 211 -12.15 51.47 23.62
CA GLY A 211 -13.29 52.16 24.23
C GLY A 211 -13.74 53.40 23.45
N LEU A 212 -15.06 53.52 23.30
CA LEU A 212 -15.69 54.79 22.94
C LEU A 212 -15.57 55.75 24.13
N PRO A 213 -15.13 57.01 23.93
CA PRO A 213 -15.09 58.00 24.98
C PRO A 213 -16.53 58.33 25.44
N GLN A 214 -16.73 58.29 26.75
CA GLN A 214 -17.98 58.71 27.38
C GLN A 214 -18.10 60.23 27.27
N LEU A 215 -19.16 60.70 26.60
CA LEU A 215 -19.58 62.10 26.60
C LEU A 215 -20.24 62.39 27.95
N GLU A 216 -19.49 63.06 28.85
CA GLU A 216 -20.04 63.68 30.04
C GLU A 216 -20.77 64.98 29.65
N ALA A 217 -21.94 65.20 30.25
CA ALA A 217 -22.78 66.38 30.13
C ALA A 217 -22.58 67.32 31.32
#